data_AF-A0A2V1D9H3-F1
#
_entry.id   AF-A0A2V1D9H3-F1
#
_cell.length_a   1.000
_cell.length_b   1.000
_cell.length_c   1.000
_cell.angle_alpha   90.00
_cell.angle_beta   90.00
_cell.angle_gamma   90.00
#
_symmetry.space_group_name_H-M   'P 1'
#
loop_
_entity.id
_entity.type
_entity.pdbx_description
1 polymer ?
#
loop_
_entity_poly.entity_id
_entity_poly.type
_entity_poly.pdbx_seq_one_letter_code
_entity_poly.pdbx_strand_id
1 'polypeptide(L)'
;NLSQTKYAGKKPEDVLKGAWDDLLKPMNMRFTQDELVKVNQESVALPEGGGYLGGHVHHCIELLRQEAMCQPDTSLTSFLWHPTTNLPMFNVSESTHTCADWDAFMETTKSRVVSEEEMKRLKNPLLDRHSY
;
A
#
# COMPACT_ATOMS: atom_id res chain seq x y z
N ASN A 1 -10.02 18.45 -0.79
CA ASN A 1 -10.62 17.14 -1.14
C ASN A 1 -9.70 16.45 -2.16
N LEU A 2 -8.84 15.52 -1.72
CA LEU A 2 -7.82 14.88 -2.57
C LEU A 2 -8.34 13.65 -3.35
N SER A 3 -9.57 13.18 -3.05
CA SER A 3 -10.20 12.02 -3.70
C SER A 3 -10.53 12.24 -5.20
N GLN A 4 -10.49 13.49 -5.66
CA GLN A 4 -10.71 13.87 -7.05
C GLN A 4 -9.43 13.78 -7.91
N THR A 5 -8.25 13.61 -7.30
CA THR A 5 -7.00 13.48 -8.04
C THR A 5 -6.90 12.12 -8.75
N LYS A 6 -5.99 12.00 -9.74
CA LYS A 6 -5.71 10.72 -10.41
C LYS A 6 -5.02 9.69 -9.51
N TYR A 7 -4.50 10.11 -8.35
CA TYR A 7 -3.72 9.28 -7.44
C TYR A 7 -4.53 8.73 -6.26
N ALA A 8 -5.79 9.13 -6.09
CA ALA A 8 -6.60 8.75 -4.94
C ALA A 8 -8.10 8.55 -5.26
N GLY A 9 -8.78 7.83 -4.38
CA GLY A 9 -10.22 7.52 -4.50
C GLY A 9 -10.52 6.34 -5.44
N LYS A 10 -11.79 5.94 -5.51
CA LYS A 10 -12.23 4.82 -6.36
C LYS A 10 -12.10 5.21 -7.84
N LYS A 11 -11.29 4.48 -8.61
CA LYS A 11 -11.04 4.68 -10.05
C LYS A 11 -10.99 3.31 -10.75
N PRO A 12 -11.20 3.27 -12.07
CA PRO A 12 -10.88 2.08 -12.87
C PRO A 12 -9.42 1.65 -12.69
N GLU A 13 -9.17 0.35 -12.75
CA GLU A 13 -7.87 -0.26 -12.44
C GLU A 13 -6.75 0.21 -13.38
N ASP A 14 -7.06 0.37 -14.67
CA ASP A 14 -6.16 0.88 -15.71
C ASP A 14 -5.74 2.33 -15.43
N VAL A 15 -6.68 3.17 -15.00
CA VAL A 15 -6.42 4.57 -14.64
C VAL A 15 -5.54 4.65 -13.39
N LEU A 16 -5.83 3.81 -12.39
CA LEU A 16 -5.03 3.76 -11.16
C LEU A 16 -3.61 3.27 -11.46
N LYS A 17 -3.48 2.18 -12.24
CA LYS A 17 -2.18 1.65 -12.64
C LYS A 17 -1.36 2.66 -13.43
N GLY A 18 -1.94 3.34 -14.41
CA GLY A 18 -1.26 4.38 -15.19
C GLY A 18 -0.82 5.57 -14.32
N ALA A 19 -1.63 5.96 -13.33
CA ALA A 19 -1.25 7.01 -12.38
C ALA A 19 -0.05 6.61 -11.52
N TRP A 20 0.02 5.36 -11.05
CA TRP A 20 1.19 4.84 -10.34
C TRP A 20 2.43 4.75 -11.24
N ASP A 21 2.27 4.28 -12.47
CA ASP A 21 3.37 4.22 -13.44
C ASP A 21 3.92 5.65 -13.72
N ASP A 22 3.07 6.67 -13.83
CA ASP A 22 3.48 8.07 -13.99
C ASP A 22 4.18 8.63 -12.74
N LEU A 23 3.69 8.29 -11.54
CA LEU A 23 4.26 8.74 -10.28
C LEU A 23 5.69 8.20 -10.08
N LEU A 24 5.95 6.99 -10.56
CA LEU A 24 7.23 6.29 -10.39
C LEU A 24 8.21 6.49 -11.56
N LYS A 25 7.77 7.03 -12.71
CA LYS A 25 8.67 7.37 -13.84
C LYS A 25 9.83 8.33 -13.47
N PRO A 26 9.63 9.41 -12.69
CA PRO A 26 10.72 10.33 -12.34
C PRO A 26 11.59 9.83 -11.17
N MET A 27 11.75 8.52 -10.99
CA MET A 27 12.56 7.92 -9.92
C MET A 27 14.05 8.31 -9.98
N ASN A 28 14.56 8.56 -11.20
CA ASN A 28 15.90 9.10 -11.42
C ASN A 28 15.79 10.60 -11.71
N MET A 29 16.38 11.40 -10.83
CA MET A 29 16.38 12.85 -10.90
C MET A 29 17.81 13.35 -11.11
N ARG A 30 17.94 14.60 -11.51
CA ARG A 30 19.23 15.30 -11.65
C ARG A 30 19.34 16.34 -10.57
N PHE A 31 20.38 16.23 -9.73
CA PHE A 31 20.73 17.21 -8.72
C PHE A 31 21.89 18.09 -9.17
N THR A 32 21.88 19.32 -8.69
CA THR A 32 22.98 20.28 -8.87
C THR A 32 24.04 20.08 -7.79
N GLN A 33 25.26 20.59 -8.04
CA GLN A 33 26.33 20.58 -7.04
C GLN A 33 25.91 21.33 -5.76
N ASP A 34 25.24 22.48 -5.91
CA ASP A 34 24.84 23.33 -4.79
C ASP A 34 23.83 22.62 -3.88
N GLU A 35 22.91 21.83 -4.45
CA GLU A 35 21.97 21.02 -3.68
C GLU A 35 22.70 19.94 -2.86
N LEU A 36 23.68 19.24 -3.46
CA LEU A 36 24.47 18.22 -2.78
C LEU A 36 25.33 18.79 -1.64
N VAL A 37 25.96 19.95 -1.86
CA VAL A 37 26.76 20.65 -0.85
C VAL A 37 25.91 21.08 0.34
N LYS A 38 24.69 21.59 0.10
CA LYS A 38 23.77 22.02 1.18
C LYS A 38 23.38 20.89 2.11
N VAL A 39 23.28 19.66 1.60
CA VAL A 39 22.90 18.48 2.39
C VAL A 39 24.11 17.62 2.79
N ASN A 40 25.34 18.07 2.51
CA ASN A 40 26.58 17.35 2.76
C ASN A 40 26.56 15.91 2.19
N GLN A 41 26.15 15.77 0.93
CA GLN A 41 26.12 14.50 0.19
C GLN A 41 26.96 14.60 -1.08
N GLU A 42 27.34 13.45 -1.62
CA GLU A 42 27.98 13.31 -2.94
C GLU A 42 27.14 12.36 -3.80
N SER A 43 27.32 12.42 -5.12
CA SER A 43 26.66 11.46 -6.03
C SER A 43 27.42 11.31 -7.35
N VAL A 44 26.92 10.44 -8.22
CA VAL A 44 27.51 10.10 -9.53
C VAL A 44 27.21 11.22 -10.53
N ALA A 45 28.25 11.78 -11.14
CA ALA A 45 28.11 12.77 -12.20
C ALA A 45 27.45 12.15 -13.43
N LEU A 46 26.46 12.84 -14.00
CA LEU A 46 25.77 12.40 -15.20
C LEU A 46 26.60 12.77 -16.44
N PRO A 47 26.77 11.83 -17.40
CA PRO A 47 27.67 12.01 -18.54
C PRO A 47 27.23 13.11 -19.50
N GLU A 48 25.94 13.42 -19.53
CA GLU A 48 25.34 14.42 -20.42
C GLU A 48 24.53 15.44 -19.63
N GLY A 49 24.64 16.71 -19.98
CA GLY A 49 23.85 17.81 -19.39
C GLY A 49 24.30 18.29 -18.01
N GLY A 50 25.38 17.75 -17.44
CA GLY A 50 25.98 18.18 -16.15
C GLY A 50 25.14 17.91 -14.90
N GLY A 51 25.72 17.99 -13.70
CA GLY A 51 25.01 17.63 -12.47
C GLY A 51 25.06 16.12 -12.17
N TYR A 52 24.25 15.67 -11.22
CA TYR A 52 24.46 14.40 -10.53
C TYR A 52 23.18 13.55 -10.45
N LEU A 53 23.33 12.23 -10.51
CA LEU A 53 22.22 11.29 -10.40
C LEU A 53 21.61 11.34 -8.99
N GLY A 54 20.29 11.44 -8.90
CA GLY A 54 19.55 11.44 -7.65
C GLY A 54 18.43 10.43 -7.69
N GLY A 55 18.15 9.76 -6.57
CA GLY A 55 16.97 8.90 -6.40
C GLY A 55 16.05 9.47 -5.33
N HIS A 56 14.78 9.72 -5.66
CA HIS A 56 13.81 10.27 -4.68
C HIS A 56 12.85 9.23 -4.11
N VAL A 57 12.36 8.33 -4.95
CA VAL A 57 11.19 7.51 -4.60
C VAL A 57 11.56 6.05 -4.35
N HIS A 58 12.55 5.50 -5.05
CA HIS A 58 12.94 4.09 -4.87
C HIS A 58 13.41 3.81 -3.45
N HIS A 59 14.28 4.66 -2.89
CA HIS A 59 14.77 4.49 -1.52
C HIS A 59 13.66 4.73 -0.49
N CYS A 60 12.80 5.73 -0.67
CA CYS A 60 11.69 6.00 0.26
C CYS A 60 10.64 4.89 0.28
N ILE A 61 10.28 4.34 -0.89
CA ILE A 61 9.34 3.20 -0.96
C ILE A 61 10.00 1.95 -0.38
N GLU A 62 11.29 1.73 -0.65
CA GLU A 62 12.01 0.61 -0.06
C GLU A 62 12.11 0.73 1.46
N LEU A 63 12.37 1.93 1.98
CA LEU A 63 12.32 2.21 3.42
C LEU A 63 10.92 1.98 3.98
N LEU A 64 9.85 2.49 3.35
CA LEU A 64 8.48 2.24 3.80
C LEU A 64 8.12 0.75 3.77
N ARG A 65 8.57 0.01 2.75
CA ARG A 65 8.41 -1.44 2.67
C ARG A 65 9.17 -2.12 3.79
N GLN A 66 10.42 -1.74 4.04
CA GLN A 66 11.26 -2.27 5.12
C GLN A 66 10.66 -1.96 6.50
N GLU A 67 10.18 -0.74 6.74
CA GLU A 67 9.51 -0.33 7.97
C GLU A 67 8.20 -1.09 8.18
N ALA A 68 7.35 -1.18 7.14
CA ALA A 68 6.15 -2.01 7.17
C ALA A 68 6.50 -3.48 7.40
N MET A 69 7.62 -3.96 6.86
CA MET A 69 8.21 -5.28 7.11
C MET A 69 9.05 -5.39 8.39
N CYS A 70 9.17 -4.35 9.20
CA CYS A 70 9.77 -4.42 10.54
C CYS A 70 8.67 -4.29 11.62
N GLN A 71 7.54 -3.69 11.26
CA GLN A 71 6.36 -3.47 12.08
C GLN A 71 5.13 -4.11 11.40
N PRO A 72 5.06 -5.46 11.27
CA PRO A 72 3.84 -6.11 10.81
C PRO A 72 2.71 -5.75 11.75
N ASP A 73 1.60 -5.27 11.20
CA ASP A 73 0.38 -5.19 11.99
C ASP A 73 -0.19 -6.59 12.16
N THR A 74 0.02 -7.20 13.33
CA THR A 74 -0.58 -8.50 13.69
C THR A 74 -1.98 -8.36 14.24
N SER A 75 -2.57 -7.16 14.23
CA SER A 75 -3.92 -6.99 14.74
C SER A 75 -4.94 -7.74 13.91
N LEU A 76 -5.87 -8.39 14.61
CA LEU A 76 -6.92 -9.17 13.95
C LEU A 76 -8.07 -8.24 13.56
N THR A 77 -8.13 -7.87 12.29
CA THR A 77 -9.32 -7.23 11.72
C THR A 77 -10.29 -8.32 11.26
N SER A 78 -11.47 -8.41 11.87
CA SER A 78 -12.52 -9.35 11.48
C SER A 78 -13.48 -8.74 10.45
N PHE A 79 -14.41 -9.54 9.93
CA PHE A 79 -15.48 -9.08 9.05
C PHE A 79 -16.84 -9.12 9.75
N LEU A 80 -17.72 -8.18 9.40
CA LEU A 80 -19.13 -8.16 9.81
C LEU A 80 -20.03 -8.08 8.59
N TRP A 81 -21.22 -8.67 8.71
CA TRP A 81 -22.30 -8.48 7.75
C TRP A 81 -23.00 -7.16 8.00
N HIS A 82 -23.10 -6.32 6.96
CA HIS A 82 -23.88 -5.08 7.04
C HIS A 82 -25.23 -5.26 6.33
N PRO A 83 -26.35 -4.73 6.86
CA PRO A 83 -27.69 -5.02 6.34
C PRO A 83 -27.97 -4.59 4.90
N THR A 84 -27.16 -3.69 4.33
CA THR A 84 -27.42 -3.04 3.04
C THR A 84 -26.47 -3.44 1.91
N THR A 85 -25.48 -4.31 2.17
CA THR A 85 -24.48 -4.73 1.18
C THR A 85 -24.32 -6.23 1.19
N ASN A 86 -24.11 -6.85 0.04
CA ASN A 86 -23.83 -8.29 -0.05
C ASN A 86 -22.36 -8.63 0.25
N LEU A 87 -21.51 -7.62 0.45
CA LEU A 87 -20.10 -7.80 0.76
C LEU A 87 -19.87 -7.73 2.28
N PRO A 88 -19.02 -8.61 2.85
CA PRO A 88 -18.57 -8.47 4.22
C PRO A 88 -17.77 -7.17 4.39
N MET A 89 -18.01 -6.45 5.49
CA MET A 89 -17.33 -5.19 5.80
C MET A 89 -16.30 -5.39 6.92
N PHE A 90 -15.21 -4.61 6.90
CA PHE A 90 -14.20 -4.66 7.95
C PHE A 90 -14.76 -4.20 9.30
N ASN A 91 -14.43 -4.94 10.35
CA ASN A 91 -14.66 -4.56 11.74
C ASN A 91 -13.46 -3.77 12.26
N VAL A 92 -13.49 -2.46 12.07
CA VAL A 92 -12.39 -1.55 12.43
C VAL A 92 -12.47 -1.16 13.91
N SER A 93 -12.04 -2.05 14.81
CA SER A 93 -11.78 -1.70 16.21
C SER A 93 -10.33 -1.24 16.40
N GLU A 94 -10.08 -0.33 17.35
CA GLU A 94 -8.72 0.06 17.72
C GLU A 94 -7.88 -1.16 18.09
N SER A 95 -6.68 -1.24 17.52
CA SER A 95 -5.72 -2.30 17.81
C SER A 95 -4.39 -1.71 18.27
N THR A 96 -3.70 -2.43 19.15
CA THR A 96 -2.37 -2.04 19.63
C THR A 96 -1.31 -2.71 18.76
N HIS A 97 -0.53 -1.91 18.04
CA HIS A 97 0.56 -2.41 17.20
C HIS A 97 1.81 -2.69 18.05
N THR A 98 2.49 -3.81 17.81
CA THR A 98 3.77 -4.19 18.44
C THR A 98 4.69 -4.85 17.42
N CYS A 99 5.99 -4.89 17.68
CA CYS A 99 6.94 -5.63 16.81
C CYS A 99 6.55 -7.11 16.75
N ALA A 100 6.61 -7.74 15.57
CA ALA A 100 6.34 -9.17 15.44
C ALA A 100 7.41 -9.92 14.66
N ASP A 101 7.47 -11.23 14.93
CA ASP A 101 8.27 -12.20 14.20
C ASP A 101 7.59 -12.53 12.87
N TRP A 102 8.24 -12.15 11.76
CA TRP A 102 7.70 -12.32 10.41
C TRP A 102 7.62 -13.77 9.95
N ASP A 103 8.60 -14.59 10.31
CA ASP A 103 8.63 -15.98 9.87
C ASP A 103 7.51 -16.75 10.56
N ALA A 104 7.33 -16.52 11.86
CA ALA A 104 6.21 -17.07 12.61
C ALA A 104 4.85 -16.54 12.10
N PHE A 105 4.76 -15.25 11.79
CA PHE A 105 3.52 -14.65 11.25
C PHE A 105 3.13 -15.24 9.89
N MET A 106 4.07 -15.32 8.95
CA MET A 106 3.80 -15.86 7.62
C MET A 106 3.49 -17.35 7.68
N GLU A 107 4.22 -18.13 8.49
CA GLU A 107 3.97 -19.56 8.65
C GLU A 107 2.57 -19.85 9.21
N THR A 108 2.14 -19.10 10.23
CA THR A 108 0.81 -19.26 10.82
C THR A 108 -0.32 -18.82 9.89
N THR A 109 -0.06 -17.90 8.96
CA THR A 109 -1.06 -17.37 8.03
C THR A 109 -1.28 -18.29 6.82
N LYS A 110 -0.25 -18.99 6.32
CA LYS A 110 -0.33 -19.85 5.13
C LYS A 110 -1.47 -20.87 5.18
N SER A 111 -1.70 -21.49 6.33
CA SER A 111 -2.76 -22.50 6.51
C SER A 111 -4.16 -21.92 6.70
N ARG A 112 -4.29 -20.59 6.82
CA ARG A 112 -5.54 -19.87 7.17
C ARG A 112 -6.09 -19.04 6.00
N VAL A 113 -5.47 -19.12 4.82
CA VAL A 113 -5.90 -18.39 3.63
C VAL A 113 -7.23 -18.96 3.12
N VAL A 114 -8.26 -18.12 3.08
CA VAL A 114 -9.56 -18.47 2.47
C VAL A 114 -9.45 -18.31 0.96
N SER A 115 -9.86 -19.32 0.21
CA SER A 115 -9.78 -19.30 -1.26
C SER A 115 -10.74 -18.28 -1.88
N GLU A 116 -10.39 -17.74 -3.06
CA GLU A 116 -11.29 -16.85 -3.80
C GLU A 116 -12.66 -17.50 -4.09
N GLU A 117 -12.66 -18.80 -4.40
CA GLU A 117 -13.87 -19.55 -4.70
C GLU A 117 -14.77 -19.71 -3.47
N GLU A 118 -14.19 -19.86 -2.28
CA GLU A 118 -14.93 -19.86 -1.02
C GLU A 118 -15.46 -18.46 -0.69
N MET A 119 -14.65 -17.41 -0.88
CA MET A 119 -15.06 -16.02 -0.69
C MET A 119 -16.25 -15.66 -1.59
N LYS A 120 -16.25 -16.09 -2.86
CA LYS A 120 -17.35 -15.86 -3.82
C LYS A 120 -18.66 -16.56 -3.43
N ARG A 121 -18.60 -17.62 -2.60
CA ARG A 121 -19.78 -18.38 -2.16
C ARG A 121 -20.44 -17.78 -0.92
N LEU A 122 -19.81 -16.82 -0.25
CA LEU A 122 -20.38 -16.16 0.92
C LEU A 122 -21.69 -15.47 0.56
N LYS A 123 -22.74 -15.68 1.37
CA LYS A 123 -24.05 -15.03 1.22
C LYS A 123 -24.37 -14.25 2.48
N ASN A 124 -24.69 -12.98 2.34
CA ASN A 124 -25.08 -12.16 3.48
C ASN A 124 -26.50 -12.55 3.97
N PRO A 125 -26.64 -13.14 5.17
CA PRO A 125 -27.94 -13.58 5.69
C PRO A 125 -28.86 -12.43 6.14
N LEU A 126 -28.35 -11.20 6.18
CA LEU A 126 -29.11 -10.01 6.60
C LEU A 126 -29.92 -9.38 5.46
N LEU A 127 -29.56 -9.65 4.20
CA LEU A 127 -30.29 -9.14 3.04
C LEU A 127 -31.66 -9.83 2.84
N ASP A 128 -31.77 -11.09 3.24
CA ASP A 128 -33.01 -11.86 3.09
C ASP A 128 -34.10 -11.46 4.10
N ARG A 129 -33.75 -10.74 5.17
CA ARG A 129 -34.68 -10.39 6.26
C ARG A 129 -35.59 -9.20 5.97
N HIS A 130 -35.44 -8.53 4.84
CA HIS A 130 -36.28 -7.39 4.41
C HIS A 130 -37.26 -7.73 3.28
N SER A 131 -37.50 -9.02 3.02
CA SER A 131 -38.49 -9.51 2.06
C SER A 131 -39.81 -9.86 2.76
N TYR A 132 -40.42 -8.90 3.47
CA TYR A 132 -41.80 -8.96 3.96
C TYR A 132 -42.42 -7.57 3.94
#